data_AF-A0A7Y2TT86-F1
#
_entry.id   AF-A0A7Y2TT86-F1
#
_cell.length_a   1.000
_cell.length_b   1.000
_cell.length_c   1.000
_cell.angle_alpha   90.00
_cell.angle_beta   90.00
_cell.angle_gamma   90.00
#
_symmetry.space_group_name_H-M   'P 1'
#
loop_
_entity.id
_entity.type
_entity.pdbx_description
1 polymer ?
#
loop_
_entity_poly.entity_id
_entity_poly.type
_entity_poly.pdbx_seq_one_letter_code
_entity_poly.pdbx_strand_id
1 'polypeptide(L)' 'MQKADIGLIGLAVMGENLVLNMERNGFSVAVYNRTTS' A
#
# COMPACT_ATOMS: atom_id res chain seq x y z
N MET A 1 15.46 -8.31 -0.39
CA MET A 1 14.15 -7.79 -0.83
C MET A 1 13.10 -8.40 0.09
N GLN A 2 12.43 -7.61 0.92
CA GLN A 2 11.36 -8.13 1.77
C GLN A 2 10.15 -8.42 0.87
N LYS A 3 9.54 -9.60 1.01
CA LYS A 3 8.31 -9.95 0.29
C LYS A 3 7.15 -9.28 1.01
N ALA A 4 6.38 -8.49 0.29
CA ALA A 4 5.08 -8.02 0.75
C ALA A 4 4.02 -9.08 0.45
N ASP A 5 2.98 -9.13 1.27
CA ASP A 5 1.83 -10.02 1.08
C ASP A 5 0.91 -9.52 -0.04
N ILE A 6 0.82 -8.19 -0.21
CA ILE A 6 -0.08 -7.53 -1.15
C ILE A 6 0.67 -6.43 -1.91
N GLY A 7 0.37 -6.27 -3.19
CA GLY A 7 0.83 -5.14 -4.01
C GLY A 7 -0.33 -4.20 -4.35
N LEU A 8 -0.15 -2.89 -4.13
CA LEU A 8 -1.13 -1.85 -4.43
C LEU A 8 -0.51 -0.78 -5.34
N ILE A 9 -1.17 -0.52 -6.48
CA ILE A 9 -0.77 0.53 -7.42
C ILE A 9 -1.82 1.65 -7.38
N GLY A 10 -1.39 2.85 -7.02
CA GLY A 10 -2.23 4.05 -6.92
C GLY A 10 -2.49 4.46 -5.47
N LEU A 11 -1.84 5.53 -5.02
CA LEU A 11 -2.00 6.12 -3.69
C LEU A 11 -2.78 7.45 -3.78
N ALA A 12 -4.06 7.37 -4.12
CA ALA A 12 -5.00 8.45 -3.84
C ALA A 12 -5.52 8.33 -2.39
N VAL A 13 -6.43 9.22 -1.98
CA VAL A 13 -7.00 9.24 -0.60
C VAL A 13 -7.59 7.87 -0.19
N MET A 14 -8.24 7.17 -1.10
CA MET A 14 -8.78 5.83 -0.81
C MET A 14 -7.68 4.76 -0.71
N GLY A 15 -6.65 4.84 -1.57
CA GLY A 15 -5.55 3.88 -1.60
C GLY A 15 -4.71 3.93 -0.32
N GLU A 16 -4.43 5.14 0.18
CA GLU A 16 -3.75 5.34 1.45
C GLU A 16 -4.53 4.75 2.63
N ASN A 17 -5.83 5.05 2.72
CA ASN A 17 -6.69 4.51 3.78
C ASN A 17 -6.78 2.97 3.73
N LEU A 18 -6.78 2.38 2.53
CA LEU A 18 -6.80 0.93 2.37
C LEU A 18 -5.50 0.28 2.85
N VAL A 19 -4.34 0.85 2.50
CA VAL A 19 -3.03 0.37 2.95
C VAL A 19 -2.90 0.47 4.46
N LEU A 20 -3.33 1.59 5.05
CA LEU A 20 -3.34 1.77 6.50
C LEU A 20 -4.25 0.76 7.21
N ASN A 21 -5.38 0.39 6.61
CA ASN A 21 -6.24 -0.67 7.14
C ASN A 21 -5.57 -2.05 7.06
N MET A 22 -4.89 -2.35 5.94
CA MET A 22 -4.18 -3.62 5.75
C MET A 22 -2.98 -3.76 6.70
N GLU A 23 -2.22 -2.68 6.89
CA GLU A 23 -1.09 -2.65 7.83
C GLU A 23 -1.56 -2.89 9.27
N ARG A 24 -2.66 -2.24 9.69
CA ARG A 24 -3.28 -2.48 11.02
C ARG A 24 -3.75 -3.92 11.23
N ASN A 25 -4.12 -4.61 10.15
CA ASN A 25 -4.52 -6.02 10.19
C ASN A 25 -3.33 -6.99 10.05
N GLY A 26 -2.09 -6.47 10.04
CA GLY A 26 -0.86 -7.27 10.04
C GLY A 26 -0.36 -7.71 8.67
N PHE A 27 -0.87 -7.11 7.58
CA PHE A 27 -0.40 -7.41 6.23
C PHE A 27 0.73 -6.45 5.81
N SER A 28 1.77 -7.00 5.20
CA SER A 28 2.78 -6.20 4.52
C SER A 28 2.29 -5.82 3.11
N VAL A 29 2.18 -4.53 2.83
CA VAL A 29 1.70 -4.02 1.54
C VAL A 29 2.80 -3.23 0.82
N ALA A 30 3.16 -3.68 -0.38
CA ALA A 30 4.02 -2.92 -1.29
C ALA A 30 3.17 -1.93 -2.08
N VAL A 31 3.55 -0.65 -2.05
CA VAL A 31 2.81 0.42 -2.71
C VAL A 31 3.62 1.05 -3.84
N TYR A 32 2.96 1.38 -4.94
CA TYR A 32 3.56 2.14 -6.04
C TYR A 32 2.58 3.21 -6.52
N ASN A 33 3.02 4.47 -6.60
CA ASN A 33 2.25 5.53 -7.21
C ASN A 33 3.01 6.09 -8.40
N ARG A 34 2.31 6.35 -9.51
CA ARG A 34 2.91 6.91 -10.72
C ARG A 34 3.53 8.29 -10.45
N THR A 35 2.86 9.09 -9.62
CA THR A 35 3.31 10.43 -9.23
C THR A 35 3.90 10.36 -7.83
N THR A 36 5.17 10.71 -7.68
CA THR A 36 5.89 10.69 -6.38
C THR A 36 6.23 12.10 -5.87
N SER A 37 5.68 13.11 -6.53
CA SER A 37 5.92 14.54 -6.33
C SER A 37 4.71 15.22 -5.72
#